data_AF-A0AAN9XCP7-F1
#
_entry.id   AF-A0AAN9XCP7-F1
#
_cell.length_a   1.000
_cell.length_b   1.000
_cell.length_c   1.000
_cell.angle_alpha   90.00
_cell.angle_beta   90.00
_cell.angle_gamma   90.00
#
_symmetry.space_group_name_H-M   'P 1'
#
loop_
_entity.id
_entity.type
_entity.pdbx_description
1 polymer ?
#
loop_
_entity_poly.entity_id
_entity_poly.type
_entity_poly.pdbx_seq_one_letter_code
_entity_poly.pdbx_strand_id
1 'polypeptide(L)'
;MAFCCLILVYLGLFVPFHPIYAQNEKIVLLELGPKINEMEVQMHATPETANKTTEAVYQILMLIGWGTLLPIGVIIARYFRHFPMSYSYDVWFKCHIGCQTVGYIVGTTGWCISLWPENSPKHLVSKAESTLSTIAFTFINVQMLATFMRLHKEVGYCKCWNICHHLLGYAIIGLVITNIFAGFHNETLKWIYVGVLVVLTVVVIPLEICKCKSKIMDHLVNIHRQLWNREGIVDETMQEQVWEDI
;
A
#
# COMPACT_ATOMS: atom_id res chain seq x y z
N MET A 1 24.03 6.70 -10.55
CA MET A 1 22.70 7.18 -10.07
C MET A 1 22.10 6.35 -8.92
N ALA A 2 22.39 5.04 -8.81
CA ALA A 2 21.91 4.21 -7.67
C ALA A 2 22.50 4.61 -6.29
N PHE A 3 23.64 5.32 -6.25
CA PHE A 3 24.27 5.76 -5.01
C PHE A 3 23.57 6.95 -4.31
N CYS A 4 22.85 7.82 -5.04
CA CYS A 4 22.11 8.94 -4.40
C CYS A 4 20.89 8.47 -3.59
N CYS A 5 20.21 7.40 -4.03
CA CYS A 5 19.06 6.85 -3.29
C CYS A 5 19.51 6.07 -2.04
N LEU A 6 20.69 5.44 -2.07
CA LEU A 6 21.27 4.80 -0.89
C LEU A 6 21.71 5.82 0.17
N ILE A 7 22.21 7.00 -0.23
CA ILE A 7 22.59 8.07 0.69
C ILE A 7 21.37 8.67 1.41
N LEU A 8 20.23 8.81 0.73
CA LEU A 8 18.98 9.28 1.36
C LEU A 8 18.37 8.25 2.32
N VAL A 9 18.55 6.95 2.05
CA VAL A 9 18.11 5.86 2.94
C VAL A 9 19.07 5.66 4.12
N TYR A 10 20.38 5.82 3.93
CA TYR A 10 21.37 5.76 5.01
C TYR A 10 21.30 6.97 5.96
N LEU A 11 20.99 8.17 5.45
CA LEU A 11 20.77 9.36 6.27
C LEU A 11 19.45 9.30 7.08
N GLY A 12 18.49 8.47 6.66
CA GLY A 12 17.21 8.28 7.38
C GLY A 12 17.20 7.16 8.42
N LEU A 13 18.18 6.24 8.40
CA LEU A 13 18.24 5.08 9.29
C LEU A 13 19.08 5.29 10.56
N PHE A 14 19.69 6.46 10.75
CA PHE A 14 20.47 6.79 11.93
C PHE A 14 20.26 8.25 12.38
N VAL A 15 19.04 8.59 12.80
CA VAL A 15 18.87 9.67 13.78
C VAL A 15 18.72 9.02 15.15
N PRO A 16 19.81 8.83 15.92
CA PRO A 16 19.67 8.68 17.35
C PRO A 16 19.05 9.99 17.84
N PHE A 17 17.81 9.91 18.34
CA PHE A 17 17.14 11.03 18.97
C PHE A 17 17.93 11.40 20.24
N HIS A 18 18.87 12.34 20.11
CA HIS A 18 19.70 12.84 21.19
C HIS A 18 19.11 14.17 21.69
N PRO A 19 18.79 14.32 22.99
CA PRO A 19 18.15 15.51 23.53
C PRO A 19 19.22 16.57 23.83
N ILE A 20 19.56 17.42 22.86
CA ILE A 20 20.49 18.55 23.08
C ILE A 20 19.77 19.92 23.00
N TYR A 21 18.55 19.99 22.46
CA TYR A 21 17.87 21.28 22.26
C TYR A 21 17.11 21.86 23.47
N ALA A 22 16.96 21.10 24.56
CA ALA A 22 16.07 21.47 25.69
C ALA A 22 16.63 22.50 26.69
N GLN A 23 17.89 22.94 26.57
CA GLN A 23 18.54 23.80 27.57
C GLN A 23 18.42 25.30 27.25
N ASN A 24 18.36 25.70 25.97
CA ASN A 24 18.41 27.11 25.59
C ASN A 24 17.04 27.81 25.52
N GLU A 25 15.93 27.08 25.35
CA GLU A 25 14.58 27.68 25.32
C GLU A 25 14.13 28.22 26.69
N LYS A 26 14.57 27.61 27.78
CA LYS A 26 14.14 28.02 29.13
C LYS A 26 14.53 29.45 29.50
N ILE A 27 15.64 29.94 28.94
CA ILE A 27 16.16 31.29 29.22
C ILE A 27 15.36 32.35 28.45
N VAL A 28 14.89 32.04 27.24
CA VAL A 28 14.11 32.96 26.39
C VAL A 28 12.64 33.04 26.85
N LEU A 29 12.08 31.93 27.34
CA LEU A 29 10.69 31.87 27.81
C LEU A 29 10.44 32.65 29.12
N LEU A 30 11.48 32.90 29.92
CA LEU A 30 11.36 33.65 31.18
C LEU A 30 11.19 35.16 31.00
N GLU A 31 11.68 35.75 29.89
CA GLU A 31 11.55 37.20 29.64
C GLU A 31 10.26 37.60 28.91
N LEU A 32 9.71 36.70 28.07
CA LEU A 32 8.56 37.02 27.21
C LEU A 32 7.21 36.52 27.74
N GLY A 33 7.21 35.56 28.67
CA GLY A 33 6.00 34.93 29.21
C GLY A 33 4.88 35.88 29.68
N PRO A 34 5.17 37.00 30.38
CA PRO A 34 4.11 37.88 30.88
C PRO A 34 3.38 38.67 29.77
N LYS A 35 4.04 38.99 28.66
CA LYS A 35 3.48 39.81 27.57
C LYS A 35 2.69 39.02 26.52
N ILE A 36 2.96 37.72 26.41
CA ILE A 36 2.28 36.85 25.44
C ILE A 36 0.87 36.46 25.96
N ASN A 37 0.74 36.29 27.28
CA ASN A 37 -0.48 35.81 27.92
C ASN A 37 -1.70 36.75 27.76
N GLU A 38 -1.52 38.05 27.57
CA GLU A 38 -2.66 38.98 27.41
C GLU A 38 -3.15 39.11 25.95
N MET A 39 -2.28 38.85 24.97
CA MET A 39 -2.65 38.90 23.54
C MET A 39 -3.17 37.57 23.00
N GLU A 40 -2.82 36.43 23.63
CA GLU A 40 -3.24 35.09 23.20
C GLU A 40 -4.72 34.76 23.53
N VAL A 41 -5.34 35.49 24.47
CA VAL A 41 -6.69 35.19 24.99
C VAL A 41 -7.84 35.52 24.03
N GLN A 42 -7.60 36.27 22.94
CA GLN A 42 -8.68 36.68 22.02
C GLN A 42 -8.59 36.10 20.60
N MET A 43 -7.53 35.37 20.22
CA MET A 43 -7.38 34.90 18.83
C MET A 43 -6.85 33.47 18.65
N HIS A 44 -6.52 32.74 19.70
CA HIS A 44 -5.84 31.44 19.55
C HIS A 44 -6.78 30.26 19.82
N ALA A 45 -6.92 29.36 18.84
CA ALA A 45 -7.57 28.07 19.03
C ALA A 45 -6.94 27.38 20.25
N THR A 46 -7.77 26.95 21.21
CA THR A 46 -7.27 26.31 22.42
C THR A 46 -6.39 25.09 22.06
N PRO A 47 -5.29 24.84 22.79
CA PRO A 47 -4.37 23.74 22.48
C PRO A 47 -5.04 22.37 22.43
N GLU A 48 -6.16 22.17 23.15
CA GLU A 48 -6.97 20.96 23.09
C GLU A 48 -7.68 20.80 21.72
N THR A 49 -8.20 21.88 21.15
CA THR A 49 -8.86 21.85 19.84
C THR A 49 -7.87 21.64 18.69
N ALA A 50 -6.66 22.19 18.81
CA ALA A 50 -5.59 21.97 17.85
C ALA A 50 -5.16 20.49 17.82
N ASN A 51 -4.89 19.89 18.99
CA ASN A 51 -4.52 18.47 19.11
C ASN A 51 -5.56 17.52 18.48
N LYS A 52 -6.84 17.69 18.82
CA LYS A 52 -7.92 16.86 18.22
C LYS A 52 -7.99 16.97 16.71
N THR A 53 -7.70 18.14 16.16
CA THR A 53 -7.68 18.38 14.71
C THR A 53 -6.49 17.68 14.07
N THR A 54 -5.30 17.83 14.63
CA THR A 54 -4.07 17.12 14.18
C THR A 54 -4.28 15.61 14.23
N GLU A 55 -4.93 15.10 15.29
CA GLU A 55 -5.24 13.69 15.46
C GLU A 55 -6.12 13.15 14.33
N ALA A 56 -7.24 13.83 14.08
CA ALA A 56 -8.15 13.46 13.00
C ALA A 56 -7.45 13.50 11.62
N VAL A 57 -6.62 14.51 11.38
CA VAL A 57 -5.89 14.67 10.11
C VAL A 57 -4.96 13.49 9.85
N TYR A 58 -4.10 13.11 10.81
CA TYR A 58 -3.17 12.01 10.57
C TYR A 58 -3.89 10.67 10.40
N GLN A 59 -4.96 10.42 11.17
CA GLN A 59 -5.77 9.20 11.07
C GLN A 59 -6.43 9.09 9.68
N ILE A 60 -7.04 10.18 9.19
CA ILE A 60 -7.64 10.22 7.85
C ILE A 60 -6.60 9.98 6.76
N LEU A 61 -5.43 10.61 6.85
CA LEU A 61 -4.34 10.42 5.88
C LEU A 61 -3.84 8.97 5.86
N MET A 62 -3.68 8.32 7.02
CA MET A 62 -3.29 6.91 7.10
C MET A 62 -4.36 5.97 6.51
N LEU A 63 -5.65 6.25 6.77
CA LEU A 63 -6.77 5.49 6.19
C LEU A 63 -6.82 5.61 4.67
N ILE A 64 -6.72 6.82 4.13
CA ILE A 64 -6.78 7.06 2.68
C ILE A 64 -5.53 6.47 2.02
N GLY A 65 -4.35 6.81 2.54
CA GLY A 65 -3.06 6.42 1.96
C GLY A 65 -2.78 4.94 2.08
N TRP A 66 -2.46 4.47 3.28
CA TRP A 66 -2.08 3.08 3.51
C TRP A 66 -3.28 2.15 3.52
N GLY A 67 -4.37 2.55 4.18
CA GLY A 67 -5.57 1.71 4.37
C GLY A 67 -6.41 1.48 3.12
N THR A 68 -6.36 2.38 2.13
CA THR A 68 -7.28 2.34 0.97
C THR A 68 -6.54 2.30 -0.37
N LEU A 69 -5.64 3.25 -0.63
CA LEU A 69 -4.94 3.33 -1.92
C LEU A 69 -3.97 2.17 -2.16
N LEU A 70 -3.24 1.70 -1.14
CA LEU A 70 -2.35 0.54 -1.29
C LEU A 70 -3.14 -0.75 -1.63
N PRO A 71 -4.23 -1.12 -0.92
CA PRO A 71 -5.09 -2.24 -1.31
C PRO A 71 -5.70 -2.10 -2.70
N ILE A 72 -6.18 -0.90 -3.08
CA ILE A 72 -6.70 -0.66 -4.44
C ILE A 72 -5.64 -0.95 -5.48
N GLY A 73 -4.40 -0.50 -5.27
CA GLY A 73 -3.28 -0.83 -6.15
C GLY A 73 -3.07 -2.34 -6.29
N VAL A 74 -3.19 -3.10 -5.20
CA VAL A 74 -3.08 -4.58 -5.23
C VAL A 74 -4.24 -5.22 -6.01
N ILE A 75 -5.47 -4.75 -5.83
CA ILE A 75 -6.64 -5.20 -6.60
C ILE A 75 -6.42 -4.95 -8.10
N ILE A 76 -5.96 -3.76 -8.47
CA ILE A 76 -5.64 -3.40 -9.86
C ILE A 76 -4.63 -4.39 -10.46
N ALA A 77 -3.50 -4.61 -9.79
CA ALA A 77 -2.47 -5.53 -10.27
C ALA A 77 -2.95 -6.99 -10.38
N ARG A 78 -3.85 -7.42 -9.50
CA ARG A 78 -4.32 -8.82 -9.44
C ARG A 78 -5.37 -9.16 -10.51
N TYR A 79 -6.31 -8.24 -10.77
CA TYR A 79 -7.47 -8.52 -11.63
C TYR A 79 -7.34 -7.88 -13.01
N PHE A 80 -6.85 -6.65 -13.10
CA PHE A 80 -6.84 -5.89 -14.35
C PHE A 80 -5.67 -6.23 -15.27
N ARG A 81 -4.76 -7.12 -14.82
CA ARG A 81 -3.64 -7.62 -15.65
C ARG A 81 -4.09 -8.45 -16.86
N HIS A 82 -5.27 -9.09 -16.80
CA HIS A 82 -5.73 -10.02 -17.85
C HIS A 82 -7.16 -9.72 -18.36
N PHE A 83 -7.99 -8.94 -17.64
CA PHE A 83 -9.39 -8.66 -17.99
C PHE A 83 -9.85 -7.38 -17.27
N PRO A 84 -10.63 -6.43 -17.85
CA PRO A 84 -10.89 -6.09 -19.26
C PRO A 84 -9.78 -5.21 -19.90
N MET A 85 -8.68 -4.94 -19.19
CA MET A 85 -7.61 -4.03 -19.62
C MET A 85 -6.46 -4.74 -20.35
N SER A 86 -6.72 -5.92 -20.92
CA SER A 86 -5.71 -6.76 -21.58
C SER A 86 -5.16 -6.15 -22.89
N TYR A 87 -5.87 -5.20 -23.49
CA TYR A 87 -5.45 -4.52 -24.73
C TYR A 87 -4.37 -3.45 -24.52
N SER A 88 -4.02 -3.11 -23.28
CA SER A 88 -2.90 -2.20 -23.00
C SER A 88 -2.19 -2.62 -21.71
N TYR A 89 -1.16 -3.46 -21.88
CA TYR A 89 -0.21 -3.86 -20.83
C TYR A 89 0.26 -2.68 -19.95
N ASP A 90 0.27 -1.49 -20.53
CA ASP A 90 0.72 -0.25 -19.90
C ASP A 90 -0.27 0.34 -18.87
N VAL A 91 -1.59 0.17 -19.05
CA VAL A 91 -2.59 0.91 -18.25
C VAL A 91 -2.72 0.33 -16.84
N TRP A 92 -2.89 -0.99 -16.68
CA TRP A 92 -3.01 -1.59 -15.35
C TRP A 92 -1.74 -1.35 -14.52
N PHE A 93 -0.57 -1.37 -15.17
CA PHE A 93 0.71 -1.16 -14.51
C PHE A 93 0.85 0.30 -14.06
N LYS A 94 0.55 1.27 -14.93
CA LYS A 94 0.51 2.69 -14.57
C LYS A 94 -0.48 2.99 -13.45
N CYS A 95 -1.69 2.43 -13.51
CA CYS A 95 -2.68 2.59 -12.45
C CYS A 95 -2.22 1.96 -11.13
N HIS A 96 -1.64 0.76 -11.16
CA HIS A 96 -1.06 0.13 -9.98
C HIS A 96 0.03 1.02 -9.36
N ILE A 97 1.02 1.45 -10.14
CA ILE A 97 2.11 2.32 -9.67
C ILE A 97 1.56 3.64 -9.14
N GLY A 98 0.62 4.27 -9.84
CA GLY A 98 -0.03 5.51 -9.41
C GLY A 98 -0.69 5.37 -8.03
N CYS A 99 -1.51 4.33 -7.84
CA CYS A 99 -2.14 4.05 -6.54
C CYS A 99 -1.10 3.79 -5.44
N GLN A 100 -0.04 3.01 -5.74
CA GLN A 100 1.01 2.72 -4.76
C GLN A 100 1.79 3.98 -4.37
N THR A 101 2.17 4.82 -5.34
CA THR A 101 2.91 6.05 -5.08
C THR A 101 2.09 7.07 -4.31
N VAL A 102 0.84 7.32 -4.71
CA VAL A 102 -0.03 8.27 -3.98
C VAL A 102 -0.35 7.72 -2.58
N GLY A 103 -0.66 6.42 -2.46
CA GLY A 103 -0.91 5.79 -1.17
C GLY A 103 0.30 5.85 -0.23
N TYR A 104 1.49 5.64 -0.76
CA TYR A 104 2.75 5.77 -0.02
C TYR A 104 2.96 7.19 0.50
N ILE A 105 2.85 8.21 -0.37
CA ILE A 105 3.07 9.61 0.01
C ILE A 105 2.06 10.04 1.07
N VAL A 106 0.76 9.88 0.79
CA VAL A 106 -0.34 10.32 1.68
C VAL A 106 -0.24 9.62 3.04
N GLY A 107 -0.05 8.31 3.06
CA GLY A 107 0.03 7.57 4.32
C GLY A 107 1.32 7.84 5.10
N THR A 108 2.44 8.08 4.42
CA THR A 108 3.70 8.49 5.07
C THR A 108 3.57 9.89 5.68
N THR A 109 2.89 10.82 5.02
CA THR A 109 2.59 12.14 5.60
C THR A 109 1.76 12.00 6.87
N GLY A 110 0.70 11.18 6.86
CA GLY A 110 -0.07 10.86 8.07
C GLY A 110 0.81 10.26 9.16
N TRP A 111 1.63 9.26 8.83
CA TRP A 111 2.57 8.67 9.80
C TRP A 111 3.55 9.70 10.38
N CYS A 112 4.15 10.56 9.57
CA CYS A 112 5.05 11.61 10.06
C CYS A 112 4.35 12.58 11.02
N ILE A 113 3.11 12.99 10.73
CA ILE A 113 2.31 13.85 11.62
C ILE A 113 2.02 13.10 12.93
N SER A 114 1.74 11.79 12.88
CA SER A 114 1.49 10.98 14.09
C SER A 114 2.72 10.89 15.02
N LEU A 115 3.93 11.10 14.49
CA LEU A 115 5.17 11.14 15.27
C LEU A 115 5.50 12.52 15.83
N TRP A 116 4.82 13.58 15.37
CA TRP A 116 5.17 14.93 15.74
C TRP A 116 4.87 15.16 17.24
N PRO A 117 5.88 15.48 18.08
CA PRO A 117 5.67 15.69 19.50
C PRO A 117 5.08 17.09 19.75
N GLU A 118 3.76 17.22 19.65
CA GLU A 118 3.08 18.48 19.97
C GLU A 118 2.73 18.50 21.46
N ASN A 119 3.67 18.90 22.32
CA ASN A 119 3.54 19.23 23.77
C ASN A 119 2.61 18.34 24.64
N SER A 120 2.34 17.11 24.20
CA SER A 120 1.36 16.24 24.83
C SER A 120 2.06 15.35 25.87
N PRO A 121 1.48 15.17 27.07
CA PRO A 121 2.03 14.26 28.07
C PRO A 121 2.02 12.84 27.50
N LYS A 122 3.20 12.36 27.05
CA LYS A 122 3.77 11.00 26.80
C LYS A 122 2.88 9.74 26.76
N HIS A 123 1.56 9.83 26.69
CA HIS A 123 0.63 8.78 27.10
C HIS A 123 -0.48 8.50 26.07
N LEU A 124 -0.43 9.15 24.90
CA LEU A 124 -1.50 9.08 23.91
C LEU A 124 -1.35 7.94 22.89
N VAL A 125 -0.16 7.36 22.72
CA VAL A 125 0.08 6.24 21.78
C VAL A 125 0.90 5.16 22.49
N SER A 126 0.40 3.92 22.50
CA SER A 126 1.10 2.83 23.17
C SER A 126 2.40 2.49 22.42
N LYS A 127 3.43 2.03 23.15
CA LYS A 127 4.72 1.61 22.54
C LYS A 127 4.51 0.53 21.46
N ALA A 128 3.45 -0.27 21.59
CA ALA A 128 3.07 -1.30 20.64
C ALA A 128 2.53 -0.70 19.32
N GLU A 129 1.63 0.29 19.38
CA GLU A 129 1.09 0.98 18.21
C GLU A 129 2.19 1.66 17.38
N SER A 130 3.07 2.43 18.03
CA SER A 130 4.20 3.09 17.34
C SER A 130 5.15 2.09 16.69
N THR A 131 5.35 0.93 17.32
CA THR A 131 6.19 -0.15 16.77
C THR A 131 5.54 -0.77 15.53
N LEU A 132 4.24 -1.08 15.58
CA LEU A 132 3.50 -1.63 14.45
C LEU A 132 3.55 -0.70 13.24
N SER A 133 3.32 0.60 13.45
CA SER A 133 3.36 1.59 12.37
C SER A 133 4.76 1.75 11.77
N THR A 134 5.82 1.63 12.59
CA THR A 134 7.20 1.68 12.12
C THR A 134 7.58 0.44 11.31
N ILE A 135 7.14 -0.75 11.72
CA ILE A 135 7.31 -1.99 10.94
C ILE A 135 6.57 -1.88 9.60
N ALA A 136 5.34 -1.34 9.61
CA ALA A 136 4.54 -1.12 8.41
C ALA A 136 5.26 -0.19 7.43
N PHE A 137 5.74 0.96 7.92
CA PHE A 137 6.52 1.90 7.12
C PHE A 137 7.74 1.22 6.49
N THR A 138 8.49 0.45 7.28
CA THR A 138 9.69 -0.26 6.79
C THR A 138 9.34 -1.22 5.64
N PHE A 139 8.29 -2.04 5.79
CA PHE A 139 7.89 -2.98 4.75
C PHE A 139 7.36 -2.27 3.51
N ILE A 140 6.58 -1.20 3.67
CA ILE A 140 6.11 -0.38 2.55
C ILE A 140 7.30 0.20 1.77
N ASN A 141 8.33 0.72 2.44
CA ASN A 141 9.54 1.21 1.77
C ASN A 141 10.24 0.12 0.95
N VAL A 142 10.41 -1.07 1.53
CA VAL A 142 10.99 -2.22 0.82
C VAL A 142 10.14 -2.57 -0.41
N GLN A 143 8.81 -2.56 -0.28
CA GLN A 143 7.89 -2.83 -1.38
C GLN A 143 7.97 -1.77 -2.49
N MET A 144 8.09 -0.48 -2.14
CA MET A 144 8.25 0.61 -3.09
C MET A 144 9.59 0.50 -3.84
N LEU A 145 10.68 0.24 -3.13
CA LEU A 145 11.99 0.03 -3.74
C LEU A 145 11.99 -1.20 -4.66
N ALA A 146 11.35 -2.29 -4.24
CA ALA A 146 11.15 -3.48 -5.07
C ALA A 146 10.26 -3.22 -6.29
N THR A 147 9.44 -2.18 -6.26
CA THR A 147 8.67 -1.78 -7.44
C THR A 147 9.56 -1.03 -8.42
N PHE A 148 10.37 -0.08 -7.94
CA PHE A 148 11.32 0.67 -8.77
C PHE A 148 12.41 -0.21 -9.40
N MET A 149 12.96 -1.17 -8.64
CA MET A 149 13.95 -2.11 -9.16
C MET A 149 13.38 -2.99 -10.30
N ARG A 150 12.06 -3.25 -10.31
CA ARG A 150 11.42 -4.00 -11.41
C ARG A 150 11.40 -3.22 -12.73
N LEU A 151 11.33 -1.88 -12.70
CA LEU A 151 11.35 -1.06 -13.92
C LEU A 151 12.67 -1.18 -14.70
N HIS A 152 13.77 -1.54 -14.02
CA HIS A 152 15.12 -1.59 -14.60
C HIS A 152 15.61 -3.01 -14.91
N LYS A 153 14.72 -4.00 -15.03
CA LYS A 153 15.11 -5.40 -14.96
C LYS A 153 15.43 -6.06 -16.32
N GLU A 154 16.64 -6.60 -16.40
CA GLU A 154 17.08 -7.58 -17.41
C GLU A 154 16.59 -9.02 -17.09
N VAL A 155 16.45 -9.84 -18.13
CA VAL A 155 15.53 -10.98 -18.29
C VAL A 155 15.65 -12.15 -17.27
N GLY A 156 16.66 -12.18 -16.39
CA GLY A 156 17.02 -13.40 -15.61
C GLY A 156 16.40 -13.58 -14.21
N TYR A 157 16.09 -12.51 -13.46
CA TYR A 157 15.84 -12.60 -12.00
C TYR A 157 14.36 -12.69 -11.58
N CYS A 158 13.45 -13.19 -12.43
CA CYS A 158 12.04 -12.76 -12.38
C CYS A 158 11.13 -13.48 -11.35
N LYS A 159 11.35 -14.76 -11.01
CA LYS A 159 10.38 -15.56 -10.25
C LYS A 159 10.44 -15.36 -8.72
N CYS A 160 11.63 -15.46 -8.10
CA CYS A 160 11.80 -15.24 -6.66
C CYS A 160 11.35 -13.81 -6.27
N TRP A 161 11.74 -12.83 -7.07
CA TRP A 161 11.28 -11.46 -6.94
C TRP A 161 9.76 -11.32 -6.91
N ASN A 162 9.07 -11.96 -7.86
CA ASN A 162 7.62 -11.87 -7.95
C ASN A 162 6.94 -12.53 -6.73
N ILE A 163 7.46 -13.65 -6.25
CA ILE A 163 6.95 -14.31 -5.03
C ILE A 163 7.16 -13.41 -3.81
N CYS A 164 8.38 -12.92 -3.58
CA CYS A 164 8.69 -12.05 -2.44
C CYS A 164 7.86 -10.77 -2.47
N HIS A 165 7.77 -10.12 -3.63
CA HIS A 165 6.98 -8.88 -3.80
C HIS A 165 5.50 -9.11 -3.53
N HIS A 166 4.92 -10.23 -3.98
CA HIS A 166 3.52 -10.54 -3.68
C HIS A 166 3.31 -10.88 -2.21
N LEU A 167 4.15 -11.72 -1.62
CA LEU A 167 4.04 -12.12 -0.22
C LEU A 167 4.16 -10.91 0.71
N LEU A 168 5.17 -10.06 0.49
CA LEU A 168 5.37 -8.83 1.25
C LEU A 168 4.20 -7.87 1.09
N GLY A 169 3.66 -7.72 -0.13
CA GLY A 169 2.47 -6.91 -0.39
C GLY A 169 1.24 -7.33 0.42
N TYR A 170 0.96 -8.64 0.51
CA TYR A 170 -0.15 -9.13 1.35
C TYR A 170 0.11 -8.97 2.85
N ALA A 171 1.37 -9.17 3.29
CA ALA A 171 1.75 -8.94 4.68
C ALA A 171 1.55 -7.47 5.09
N ILE A 172 1.89 -6.53 4.21
CA ILE A 172 1.67 -5.09 4.42
C ILE A 172 0.18 -4.77 4.61
N ILE A 173 -0.71 -5.34 3.79
CA ILE A 173 -2.16 -5.11 3.93
C ILE A 173 -2.64 -5.52 5.33
N GLY A 174 -2.28 -6.72 5.79
CA GLY A 174 -2.66 -7.18 7.14
C GLY A 174 -2.09 -6.30 8.26
N LEU A 175 -0.83 -5.90 8.11
CA LEU A 175 -0.14 -5.04 9.08
C LEU A 175 -0.76 -3.64 9.14
N VAL A 176 -1.08 -3.04 8.00
CA VAL A 176 -1.76 -1.74 7.91
C VAL A 176 -3.16 -1.79 8.52
N ILE A 177 -3.95 -2.84 8.24
CA ILE A 177 -5.28 -3.02 8.86
C ILE A 177 -5.14 -3.06 10.39
N THR A 178 -4.20 -3.87 10.89
CA THR A 178 -3.94 -3.99 12.33
C THR A 178 -3.51 -2.67 12.93
N ASN A 179 -2.63 -1.94 12.24
CA ASN A 179 -2.13 -0.64 12.66
C ASN A 179 -3.25 0.41 12.75
N ILE A 180 -4.14 0.46 11.77
CA ILE A 180 -5.27 1.40 11.76
C ILE A 180 -6.24 1.10 12.92
N PHE A 181 -6.59 -0.17 13.14
CA PHE A 181 -7.50 -0.53 14.24
C PHE A 181 -6.88 -0.30 15.63
N ALA A 182 -5.57 -0.50 15.77
CA ALA A 182 -4.86 -0.23 17.01
C ALA A 182 -4.71 1.29 17.28
N GLY A 183 -4.41 2.07 16.24
CA GLY A 183 -4.14 3.51 16.38
C GLY A 183 -5.38 4.40 16.37
N PHE A 184 -6.55 3.90 15.94
CA PHE A 184 -7.77 4.72 15.91
C PHE A 184 -8.44 4.70 17.27
N HIS A 185 -8.57 5.87 17.90
CA HIS A 185 -9.34 6.03 19.13
C HIS A 185 -10.76 6.54 18.86
N ASN A 186 -11.00 7.09 17.66
CA ASN A 186 -12.31 7.53 17.22
C ASN A 186 -13.12 6.37 16.61
N GLU A 187 -14.19 5.98 17.28
CA GLU A 187 -15.11 4.91 16.82
C GLU A 187 -15.73 5.20 15.44
N THR A 188 -16.02 6.45 15.12
CA THR A 188 -16.61 6.82 13.82
C THR A 188 -15.64 6.50 12.67
N LEU A 189 -14.36 6.81 12.83
CA LEU A 189 -13.34 6.51 11.82
C LEU A 189 -13.11 5.01 11.67
N LYS A 190 -13.22 4.23 12.75
CA LYS A 190 -13.18 2.76 12.68
C LYS A 190 -14.31 2.20 11.84
N TRP A 191 -15.55 2.66 12.07
CA TRP A 191 -16.71 2.20 11.30
C TRP A 191 -16.66 2.61 9.83
N ILE A 192 -16.16 3.82 9.54
CA ILE A 192 -15.88 4.25 8.17
C ILE A 192 -14.88 3.30 7.53
N TYR A 193 -13.80 2.95 8.23
CA TYR A 193 -12.80 2.02 7.70
C TYR A 193 -13.35 0.61 7.49
N VAL A 194 -14.18 0.10 8.41
CA VAL A 194 -14.91 -1.17 8.21
C VAL A 194 -15.76 -1.10 6.95
N GLY A 195 -16.48 0.00 6.72
CA GLY A 195 -17.23 0.24 5.49
C GLY A 195 -16.34 0.18 4.24
N VAL A 196 -15.17 0.81 4.26
CA VAL A 196 -14.18 0.73 3.17
C VAL A 196 -13.74 -0.72 2.92
N LEU A 197 -13.40 -1.48 3.97
CA LEU A 197 -13.01 -2.89 3.84
C LEU A 197 -14.12 -3.77 3.28
N VAL A 198 -15.37 -3.53 3.67
CA VAL A 198 -16.54 -4.22 3.14
C VAL A 198 -16.70 -3.91 1.65
N VAL A 199 -16.61 -2.64 1.25
CA VAL A 199 -16.68 -2.24 -0.16
C VAL A 199 -15.57 -2.88 -0.98
N LEU A 200 -14.32 -2.85 -0.50
CA LEU A 200 -13.20 -3.48 -1.18
C LEU A 200 -13.43 -5.00 -1.35
N THR A 201 -13.94 -5.67 -0.32
CA THR A 201 -14.28 -7.10 -0.37
C THR A 201 -15.40 -7.39 -1.37
N VAL A 202 -16.47 -6.58 -1.35
CA VAL A 202 -17.60 -6.70 -2.29
C VAL A 202 -17.16 -6.47 -3.74
N VAL A 203 -16.16 -5.61 -3.99
CA VAL A 203 -15.56 -5.45 -5.32
C VAL A 203 -14.70 -6.66 -5.70
N VAL A 204 -13.93 -7.20 -4.76
CA VAL A 204 -13.03 -8.33 -4.99
C VAL A 204 -13.77 -9.62 -5.35
N ILE A 205 -14.91 -9.90 -4.70
CA ILE A 205 -15.65 -11.16 -4.90
C ILE A 205 -16.09 -11.36 -6.37
N PRO A 206 -16.82 -10.42 -7.02
CA PRO A 206 -17.16 -10.51 -8.44
C PRO A 206 -15.93 -10.61 -9.34
N LEU A 207 -14.86 -9.84 -9.05
CA LEU A 207 -13.63 -9.88 -9.83
C LEU A 207 -12.96 -11.26 -9.79
N GLU A 208 -12.95 -11.92 -8.62
CA GLU A 208 -12.41 -13.28 -8.47
C GLU A 208 -13.31 -14.31 -9.18
N ILE A 209 -14.64 -14.17 -9.11
CA ILE A 209 -15.58 -15.02 -9.87
C ILE A 209 -15.35 -14.87 -11.37
N CYS A 210 -15.27 -13.65 -11.89
CA CYS A 210 -15.02 -13.38 -13.31
C CYS A 210 -13.69 -13.94 -13.77
N LYS A 211 -12.63 -13.75 -12.98
CA LYS A 211 -11.30 -14.29 -13.27
C LYS A 211 -11.31 -15.83 -13.31
N CYS A 212 -12.01 -16.47 -12.37
CA CYS A 212 -12.17 -17.92 -12.35
C CYS A 212 -12.90 -18.41 -13.60
N LYS A 213 -14.02 -17.77 -13.96
CA LYS A 213 -14.78 -18.09 -15.19
C LYS A 213 -13.92 -17.95 -16.44
N SER A 214 -13.17 -16.86 -16.58
CA SER A 214 -12.24 -16.67 -17.71
C SER A 214 -11.24 -17.83 -17.81
N LYS A 215 -10.61 -18.20 -16.68
CA LYS A 215 -9.62 -19.27 -16.65
C LYS A 215 -10.21 -20.64 -17.01
N ILE A 216 -11.44 -20.92 -16.56
CA ILE A 216 -12.16 -22.15 -16.92
C ILE A 216 -12.45 -22.16 -18.42
N MET A 217 -12.94 -21.04 -18.97
CA MET A 217 -13.26 -20.93 -20.39
C MET A 217 -12.01 -21.11 -21.27
N ASP A 218 -10.89 -20.49 -20.91
CA ASP A 218 -9.62 -20.67 -21.60
C ASP A 218 -9.16 -22.14 -21.59
N HIS A 219 -9.36 -22.83 -20.46
CA HIS A 219 -9.03 -24.25 -20.34
C HIS A 219 -9.95 -25.13 -21.21
N LEU A 220 -11.26 -24.87 -21.20
CA LEU A 220 -12.24 -25.59 -22.03
C LEU A 220 -11.98 -25.38 -23.52
N VAL A 221 -11.67 -24.14 -23.94
CA VAL A 221 -11.30 -23.82 -25.33
C VAL A 221 -10.02 -24.55 -25.74
N ASN A 222 -9.02 -24.61 -24.85
CA ASN A 222 -7.78 -25.35 -25.12
C ASN A 222 -8.00 -26.86 -25.23
N ILE A 223 -8.84 -27.46 -24.36
CA ILE A 223 -9.21 -28.88 -24.46
C ILE A 223 -9.94 -29.14 -25.78
N HIS A 224 -10.95 -28.34 -26.10
CA HIS A 224 -11.71 -28.50 -27.33
C HIS A 224 -10.81 -28.39 -28.57
N ARG A 225 -9.87 -27.44 -28.59
CA ARG A 225 -8.86 -27.32 -29.64
C ARG A 225 -7.95 -28.56 -29.76
N GLN A 226 -7.55 -29.17 -28.63
CA GLN A 226 -6.74 -30.39 -28.65
C GLN A 226 -7.52 -31.60 -29.17
N LEU A 227 -8.81 -31.72 -28.82
CA LEU A 227 -9.67 -32.79 -29.32
C LEU A 227 -9.89 -32.65 -30.83
N TRP A 228 -10.22 -31.44 -31.31
CA TRP A 228 -10.37 -31.16 -32.74
C TRP A 228 -9.13 -31.53 -33.56
N ASN A 229 -7.95 -31.11 -33.09
CA ASN A 229 -6.69 -31.44 -33.76
C ASN A 229 -6.41 -32.96 -33.76
N ARG A 230 -6.84 -33.69 -32.73
CA ARG A 230 -6.66 -35.14 -32.65
C ARG A 230 -7.59 -35.88 -33.61
N GLU A 231 -8.85 -35.48 -33.69
CA GLU A 231 -9.83 -36.06 -34.61
C GLU A 231 -9.40 -35.85 -36.07
N GLY A 232 -8.93 -34.65 -36.44
CA GLY A 232 -8.43 -34.39 -37.80
C GLY A 232 -7.23 -35.27 -38.20
N ILE A 233 -6.30 -35.55 -37.27
CA ILE A 233 -5.16 -36.45 -37.53
C ILE A 233 -5.64 -37.89 -37.77
N VAL A 234 -6.62 -38.36 -36.98
CA VAL A 234 -7.15 -39.72 -37.13
C VAL A 234 -7.81 -39.88 -38.50
N ASP A 235 -8.62 -38.92 -38.92
CA ASP A 235 -9.29 -38.97 -40.23
C ASP A 235 -8.28 -38.99 -41.40
N GLU A 236 -7.21 -38.20 -41.33
CA GLU A 236 -6.16 -38.17 -42.35
C GLU A 236 -5.41 -39.52 -42.43
N THR A 237 -5.04 -40.11 -41.29
CA THR A 237 -4.37 -41.42 -41.26
C THR A 237 -5.25 -42.56 -41.78
N MET A 238 -6.56 -42.53 -41.48
CA MET A 238 -7.48 -43.53 -42.00
C MET A 238 -7.63 -43.42 -43.52
N GLN A 239 -7.64 -42.19 -44.05
CA GLN A 239 -7.72 -41.96 -45.48
C GLN A 239 -6.46 -42.43 -46.20
N GLU A 240 -5.26 -42.16 -45.67
CA GLU A 240 -3.99 -42.64 -46.24
C GLU A 240 -3.89 -44.17 -46.25
N GLN A 241 -4.35 -44.83 -45.18
CA GLN A 241 -4.38 -46.29 -45.11
C GLN A 241 -5.31 -46.91 -46.18
N VAL A 242 -6.48 -46.31 -46.41
CA VAL A 242 -7.41 -46.74 -47.48
C VAL A 242 -6.79 -46.60 -48.87
N TRP A 243 -5.94 -45.59 -49.09
CA TRP A 243 -5.25 -45.41 -50.37
C TRP A 243 -4.11 -46.41 -50.60
N GLU A 244 -3.41 -46.85 -49.55
CA GLU A 244 -2.37 -47.89 -49.64
C GLU A 244 -2.96 -49.30 -49.86
N ASP A 245 -4.20 -49.52 -49.44
CA ASP A 245 -4.89 -50.82 -49.57
C ASP A 245 -5.54 -51.06 -50.96
N ILE A 246 -5.55 -50.05 -51.87
CA ILE A 246 -6.13 -50.10 -53.23
C ILE A 246 -5.02 -50.30 -54.29
#